data_AF-M7ZM89-F1
#
_entry.id   AF-M7ZM89-F1
#
_cell.length_a   1.000
_cell.length_b   1.000
_cell.length_c   1.000
_cell.angle_alpha   90.00
_cell.angle_beta   90.00
_cell.angle_gamma   90.00
#
_symmetry.space_group_name_H-M   'P 1'
#
loop_
_entity.id
_entity.type
_entity.pdbx_description
1 polymer ?
#
loop_
_entity_poly.entity_id
_entity_poly.type
_entity_poly.pdbx_seq_one_letter_code
_entity_poly.pdbx_strand_id
1 'polypeptide(L)'
;MAAMWCPIIGLLLLLPLGPSSAIKFPLIGNIYPDGHFYATLQIGKPLKPYFLDIDTGSNLTWLECKHPDHGCNGCNQRTPHPYYKPAAHNLMVRCESWICAQLRKDQPGSPPCPNSDPHRCHYDIQYVSGRGSVGFVAQLKAQEKIVRNVIGHCLSIHGNGNLYIGDFRLPPGDVTWAPMSTSLPYYSPGPATLLFDEQPIRGSPAFTTVFDSGATYTYMPGQIYNGLVSKVQDTLHKSSLKEVKDRALPQCWKGKMPFRSVDDVKNEFKPLSLKLTHARGTSSLDIPPENYLIVTKDGNACLAILDGSSDRVLRHLILIGDVTMQDLFVIYDNEVNRLGWVRAQCDRMQDLESVIIGSRL
;
A
#
# COMPACT_ATOMS: atom_id res chain seq x y z
N MET A 1 64.11 -15.34 -33.02
CA MET A 1 62.77 -15.85 -32.67
C MET A 1 62.80 -16.31 -31.22
N ALA A 2 62.26 -15.52 -30.31
CA ALA A 2 61.95 -15.93 -28.94
C ALA A 2 60.76 -15.07 -28.49
N ALA A 3 59.55 -15.58 -28.68
CA ALA A 3 58.35 -14.95 -28.14
C ALA A 3 58.22 -15.40 -26.68
N MET A 4 58.55 -14.52 -25.75
CA MET A 4 58.18 -14.66 -24.34
C MET A 4 56.67 -14.48 -24.24
N TRP A 5 55.96 -15.59 -23.99
CA TRP A 5 54.55 -15.55 -23.62
C TRP A 5 54.47 -15.27 -22.11
N CYS A 6 53.91 -14.11 -21.77
CA CYS A 6 53.58 -13.76 -20.39
C CYS A 6 52.35 -14.57 -19.95
N PRO A 7 52.37 -15.29 -18.82
CA PRO A 7 51.18 -15.95 -18.32
C PRO A 7 50.23 -14.89 -17.78
N ILE A 8 49.13 -14.64 -18.49
CA ILE A 8 48.03 -13.83 -17.97
C ILE A 8 47.38 -14.65 -16.87
N ILE A 9 47.59 -14.25 -15.61
CA ILE A 9 46.81 -14.72 -14.46
C ILE A 9 45.38 -14.20 -14.67
N GLY A 10 44.56 -15.01 -15.33
CA GLY A 10 43.12 -14.76 -15.43
C GLY A 10 42.50 -14.97 -14.06
N LEU A 11 42.29 -13.89 -13.32
CA LEU A 11 41.42 -13.89 -12.15
C LEU A 11 40.01 -14.24 -12.64
N LEU A 12 39.56 -15.46 -12.41
CA LEU A 12 38.16 -15.83 -12.62
C LEU A 12 37.33 -15.03 -11.61
N LEU A 13 36.86 -13.85 -12.02
CA LEU A 13 35.83 -13.11 -11.29
C LEU A 13 34.55 -13.94 -11.36
N LEU A 14 34.41 -14.91 -10.45
CA LEU A 14 33.12 -15.43 -10.05
C LEU A 14 32.41 -14.28 -9.33
N LEU A 15 31.83 -13.35 -10.09
CA LEU A 15 30.73 -12.56 -9.57
C LEU A 15 29.60 -13.56 -9.33
N PRO A 16 29.19 -13.83 -8.08
CA PRO A 16 27.94 -14.51 -7.87
C PRO A 16 26.87 -13.48 -8.21
N LEU A 17 26.52 -13.36 -9.49
CA LEU A 17 25.21 -12.81 -9.87
C LEU A 17 24.18 -13.84 -9.41
N GLY A 18 23.87 -13.81 -8.12
CA GLY A 18 22.74 -14.54 -7.56
C GLY A 18 21.46 -14.08 -8.27
N PRO A 19 20.46 -14.97 -8.40
CA PRO A 19 19.28 -14.68 -9.20
C PRO A 19 18.48 -13.53 -8.58
N SER A 20 18.61 -12.33 -9.12
CA SER A 20 17.62 -11.28 -8.86
C SER A 20 16.36 -11.69 -9.62
N SER A 21 15.25 -11.83 -8.92
CA SER A 21 13.94 -12.09 -9.56
C SER A 21 12.93 -11.10 -8.99
N ALA A 22 13.29 -9.82 -9.02
CA ALA A 22 12.41 -8.74 -8.65
C ALA A 22 11.51 -8.35 -9.82
N ILE A 23 10.23 -8.11 -9.55
CA ILE A 23 9.26 -7.58 -10.51
C ILE A 23 8.94 -6.15 -10.10
N LYS A 24 8.94 -5.25 -11.09
CA LYS A 24 8.56 -3.85 -10.93
C LYS A 24 7.32 -3.56 -11.75
N PHE A 25 6.31 -2.95 -11.14
CA PHE A 25 5.13 -2.43 -11.84
C PHE A 25 5.09 -0.91 -11.70
N PRO A 26 5.02 -0.15 -12.81
CA PRO A 26 4.75 1.28 -12.72
C PRO A 26 3.33 1.50 -12.20
N LEU A 27 3.19 2.48 -11.30
CA LEU A 27 1.92 2.90 -10.74
C LEU A 27 1.52 4.25 -11.30
N ILE A 28 0.21 4.43 -11.47
CA ILE A 28 -0.43 5.67 -11.90
C ILE A 28 -1.58 5.94 -10.93
N GLY A 29 -1.78 7.20 -10.54
CA GLY A 29 -2.86 7.56 -9.63
C GLY A 29 -2.71 8.96 -9.04
N ASN A 30 -3.45 9.24 -7.98
CA ASN A 30 -3.26 10.38 -7.08
C ASN A 30 -4.23 10.26 -5.89
N ILE A 31 -3.95 10.99 -4.81
CA ILE A 31 -4.86 11.09 -3.64
C ILE A 31 -6.12 11.88 -3.99
N TYR A 32 -5.98 12.91 -4.82
CA TYR A 32 -7.08 13.75 -5.23
C TYR A 32 -6.83 14.29 -6.64
N PRO A 33 -7.82 14.22 -7.55
CA PRO A 33 -9.21 13.84 -7.32
C PRO A 33 -9.55 12.34 -7.48
N ASP A 34 -8.61 11.50 -7.91
CA ASP A 34 -8.92 10.11 -8.32
C ASP A 34 -8.98 9.16 -7.12
N GLY A 35 -8.17 9.40 -6.10
CA GLY A 35 -8.27 8.74 -4.80
C GLY A 35 -7.71 7.33 -4.73
N HIS A 36 -6.86 6.90 -5.66
CA HIS A 36 -6.23 5.59 -5.64
C HIS A 36 -4.99 5.57 -6.54
N PHE A 37 -4.15 4.55 -6.34
CA PHE A 37 -3.07 4.18 -7.25
C PHE A 37 -3.29 2.76 -7.78
N TYR A 38 -3.03 2.57 -9.07
CA TYR A 38 -3.21 1.28 -9.73
C TYR A 38 -2.01 0.89 -10.59
N ALA A 39 -1.84 -0.42 -10.79
CA ALA A 39 -0.94 -1.01 -11.77
C ALA A 39 -1.73 -1.55 -12.97
N THR A 40 -1.12 -1.57 -14.14
CA THR A 40 -1.69 -2.25 -15.31
C THR A 40 -1.10 -3.65 -15.44
N LEU A 41 -1.94 -4.68 -15.38
CA LEU A 41 -1.55 -6.07 -15.62
C LEU A 41 -2.16 -6.59 -16.93
N GLN A 42 -1.38 -7.38 -17.67
CA GLN A 42 -1.84 -8.07 -18.88
C GLN A 42 -2.29 -9.48 -18.52
N ILE A 43 -3.60 -9.74 -18.61
CA ILE A 43 -4.22 -10.99 -18.11
C ILE A 43 -5.02 -11.66 -19.23
N GLY A 44 -4.95 -13.00 -19.29
CA GLY A 44 -5.74 -13.83 -20.20
C GLY A 44 -5.02 -14.25 -21.49
N LYS A 45 -5.73 -15.03 -22.32
CA LYS A 45 -5.27 -15.47 -23.65
C LYS A 45 -6.40 -15.25 -24.66
N PRO A 46 -6.29 -14.25 -25.57
CA PRO A 46 -5.20 -13.29 -25.73
C PRO A 46 -5.07 -12.34 -24.52
N LEU A 47 -3.88 -11.77 -24.35
CA LEU A 47 -3.58 -10.81 -23.28
C LEU A 47 -4.43 -9.54 -23.43
N LYS A 48 -5.00 -9.08 -22.31
CA LYS A 48 -5.75 -7.83 -22.22
C LYS A 48 -5.31 -7.03 -21.00
N PRO A 49 -5.31 -5.68 -21.07
CA PRO A 49 -4.95 -4.84 -19.94
C PRO A 49 -6.08 -4.76 -18.93
N TYR A 50 -5.71 -4.84 -17.65
CA TYR A 50 -6.56 -4.60 -16.49
C TYR A 50 -5.86 -3.64 -15.54
N PHE A 51 -6.63 -2.76 -14.91
CA PHE A 51 -6.15 -1.79 -13.94
C PHE A 51 -6.50 -2.31 -12.55
N LEU A 52 -5.49 -2.56 -11.73
CA LEU A 52 -5.66 -3.15 -10.41
C LEU A 52 -5.12 -2.18 -9.37
N ASP A 53 -5.97 -1.84 -8.42
CA ASP A 53 -5.61 -1.02 -7.27
C ASP A 53 -4.58 -1.76 -6.41
N ILE A 54 -3.65 -1.00 -5.83
CA ILE A 54 -2.67 -1.56 -4.90
C ILE A 54 -3.27 -1.54 -3.51
N ASP A 55 -3.78 -2.69 -3.08
CA ASP A 55 -4.46 -2.83 -1.79
C ASP A 55 -3.69 -3.76 -0.86
N THR A 56 -2.87 -3.18 0.02
CA THR A 56 -2.21 -3.94 1.09
C THR A 56 -3.15 -4.23 2.26
N GLY A 57 -4.40 -3.77 2.23
CA GLY A 57 -5.46 -4.05 3.19
C GLY A 57 -6.29 -5.28 2.83
N SER A 58 -6.02 -5.98 1.73
CA SER A 58 -6.67 -7.27 1.43
C SER A 58 -5.68 -8.34 0.99
N ASN A 59 -6.07 -9.60 1.13
CA ASN A 59 -5.21 -10.76 0.84
C ASN A 59 -5.44 -11.36 -0.56
N LEU A 60 -6.41 -10.87 -1.33
CA LEU A 60 -6.82 -11.45 -2.60
C LEU A 60 -6.78 -10.43 -3.73
N THR A 61 -6.09 -10.79 -4.82
CA THR A 61 -6.19 -10.07 -6.09
C THR A 61 -7.40 -10.57 -6.86
N TRP A 62 -8.30 -9.68 -7.23
CA TRP A 62 -9.53 -10.04 -7.93
C TRP A 62 -9.84 -9.07 -9.07
N LEU A 63 -10.66 -9.53 -10.01
CA LEU A 63 -11.18 -8.75 -11.13
C LEU A 63 -12.66 -9.04 -11.29
N GLU A 64 -13.40 -8.05 -11.79
CA GLU A 64 -14.77 -8.28 -12.26
C GLU A 64 -14.78 -9.27 -13.43
N CYS A 65 -15.52 -10.36 -13.24
CA CYS A 65 -15.57 -11.49 -14.15
C CYS A 65 -16.96 -11.63 -14.77
N LYS A 66 -17.03 -11.85 -16.09
CA LYS A 66 -18.25 -12.23 -16.80
C LYS A 66 -18.23 -13.73 -17.05
N HIS A 67 -19.02 -14.46 -16.26
CA HIS A 67 -19.21 -15.90 -16.43
C HIS A 67 -19.81 -16.20 -17.81
N PRO A 68 -19.34 -17.25 -18.53
CA PRO A 68 -19.89 -17.63 -19.83
C PRO A 68 -21.40 -17.92 -19.78
N ASP A 69 -21.83 -18.73 -18.80
CA ASP A 69 -23.23 -19.19 -18.71
C ASP A 69 -24.15 -18.30 -17.87
N HIS A 70 -23.59 -17.52 -16.94
CA HIS A 70 -24.35 -16.74 -15.96
C HIS A 70 -24.19 -15.23 -16.12
N GLY A 71 -23.35 -14.78 -17.07
CA GLY A 71 -23.03 -13.37 -17.25
C GLY A 71 -22.30 -12.79 -16.03
N CYS A 72 -22.51 -11.50 -15.76
CA CYS A 72 -22.12 -10.91 -14.50
C CYS A 72 -23.31 -10.25 -13.83
N ASN A 73 -23.73 -10.81 -12.70
CA ASN A 73 -24.78 -10.25 -11.86
C ASN A 73 -24.12 -9.37 -10.78
N GLY A 74 -24.34 -8.06 -10.86
CA GLY A 74 -23.77 -7.09 -9.90
C GLY A 74 -22.39 -6.52 -10.25
N CYS A 75 -21.83 -6.81 -11.43
CA CYS A 75 -20.62 -6.10 -11.88
C CYS A 75 -20.89 -4.61 -12.01
N ASN A 76 -19.87 -3.80 -11.72
CA ASN A 76 -19.89 -2.39 -12.01
C ASN A 76 -19.93 -2.17 -13.53
N GLN A 77 -20.93 -1.42 -14.00
CA GLN A 77 -21.10 -1.13 -15.42
C GLN A 77 -20.11 -0.08 -15.94
N ARG A 78 -19.34 0.55 -15.05
CA ARG A 78 -18.43 1.66 -15.36
C ARG A 78 -16.97 1.32 -15.09
N THR A 79 -16.60 0.04 -15.09
CA THR A 79 -15.18 -0.32 -14.98
C THR A 79 -14.38 0.21 -16.18
N PRO A 80 -13.18 0.76 -15.95
CA PRO A 80 -12.33 1.32 -17.01
C PRO A 80 -11.72 0.28 -17.95
N HIS A 81 -11.95 -1.01 -17.70
CA HIS A 81 -11.44 -2.14 -18.46
C HIS A 81 -12.57 -3.15 -18.77
N PRO A 82 -12.48 -3.95 -19.85
CA PRO A 82 -13.48 -4.97 -20.14
C PRO A 82 -13.52 -6.05 -19.04
N TYR A 83 -14.68 -6.65 -18.78
CA TYR A 83 -14.77 -7.79 -17.85
C TYR A 83 -13.81 -8.91 -18.22
N TYR A 84 -13.22 -9.54 -17.21
CA TYR A 84 -12.45 -10.77 -17.40
C TYR A 84 -13.37 -11.89 -17.87
N LYS A 85 -12.98 -12.58 -18.95
CA LYS A 85 -13.69 -13.71 -19.52
C LYS A 85 -12.80 -14.95 -19.39
N PRO A 86 -12.88 -15.68 -18.27
CA PRO A 86 -12.08 -16.88 -18.07
C PRO A 86 -12.42 -17.93 -19.14
N ALA A 87 -11.41 -18.70 -19.54
CA ALA A 87 -11.64 -19.92 -20.32
C ALA A 87 -12.44 -20.93 -19.50
N ALA A 88 -13.26 -21.77 -20.14
CA ALA A 88 -14.15 -22.70 -19.45
C ALA A 88 -13.43 -23.62 -18.44
N HIS A 89 -12.18 -24.01 -18.72
CA HIS A 89 -11.37 -24.84 -17.83
C HIS A 89 -10.77 -24.08 -16.63
N ASN A 90 -10.77 -22.75 -16.65
CA ASN A 90 -10.28 -21.86 -15.59
C ASN A 90 -11.41 -21.21 -14.78
N LEU A 91 -12.65 -21.69 -14.95
CA LEU A 91 -13.82 -21.10 -14.28
C LEU A 91 -13.87 -21.38 -12.78
N MET A 92 -13.16 -22.40 -12.30
CA MET A 92 -13.36 -22.91 -10.95
C MET A 92 -12.06 -23.32 -10.27
N VAL A 93 -11.93 -22.92 -9.01
CA VAL A 93 -10.93 -23.43 -8.08
C VAL A 93 -11.52 -24.63 -7.35
N ARG A 94 -10.95 -25.82 -7.56
CA ARG A 94 -11.39 -27.07 -6.93
C ARG A 94 -11.15 -27.03 -5.42
N CYS A 95 -12.02 -27.66 -4.63
CA CYS A 95 -11.91 -27.65 -3.17
C CYS A 95 -10.67 -28.37 -2.64
N GLU A 96 -10.22 -29.41 -3.33
CA GLU A 96 -9.02 -30.17 -2.98
C GLU A 96 -7.75 -29.44 -3.39
N SER A 97 -7.86 -28.33 -4.14
CA SER A 97 -6.70 -27.56 -4.55
C SER A 97 -6.01 -26.93 -3.34
N TRP A 98 -4.68 -26.87 -3.41
CA TRP A 98 -3.87 -26.26 -2.38
C TRP A 98 -4.28 -24.79 -2.13
N ILE A 99 -4.62 -24.05 -3.19
CA ILE A 99 -5.01 -22.65 -3.09
C ILE A 99 -6.34 -22.50 -2.32
N CYS A 100 -7.31 -23.40 -2.50
CA CYS A 100 -8.54 -23.40 -1.71
C CYS A 100 -8.29 -23.71 -0.23
N ALA A 101 -7.42 -24.68 0.05
CA ALA A 101 -7.06 -25.02 1.41
C ALA A 101 -6.36 -23.86 2.14
N GLN A 102 -5.53 -23.09 1.44
CA GLN A 102 -4.88 -21.89 1.98
C GLN A 102 -5.85 -20.72 2.16
N LEU A 103 -6.74 -20.47 1.19
CA LEU A 103 -7.79 -19.44 1.28
C LEU A 103 -8.61 -19.59 2.56
N ARG A 104 -9.03 -20.82 2.84
CA ARG A 104 -9.84 -21.14 4.03
C ARG A 104 -9.07 -21.02 5.34
N LYS A 105 -7.74 -21.16 5.33
CA LYS A 105 -6.89 -20.92 6.51
C LYS A 105 -6.71 -19.43 6.78
N ASP A 106 -6.50 -18.65 5.72
CA ASP A 106 -6.32 -17.21 5.81
C ASP A 106 -7.61 -16.47 6.19
N GLN A 107 -8.78 -17.09 5.96
CA GLN A 107 -10.10 -16.52 6.25
C GLN A 107 -10.94 -17.40 7.19
N PRO A 108 -10.70 -17.32 8.50
CA PRO A 108 -11.48 -18.06 9.50
C PRO A 108 -12.97 -17.70 9.40
N GLY A 109 -13.83 -18.69 9.18
CA GLY A 109 -15.28 -18.51 9.00
C GLY A 109 -15.77 -18.74 7.57
N SER A 110 -14.87 -18.94 6.60
CA SER A 110 -15.25 -19.35 5.24
C SER A 110 -16.05 -20.67 5.26
N PRO A 111 -17.17 -20.76 4.51
CA PRO A 111 -17.98 -21.97 4.44
C PRO A 111 -17.14 -23.20 4.09
N PRO A 112 -17.43 -24.38 4.68
CA PRO A 112 -16.81 -25.61 4.23
C PRO A 112 -17.21 -25.89 2.78
N CYS A 113 -16.32 -26.57 2.04
CA CYS A 113 -16.65 -27.04 0.71
C CYS A 113 -17.88 -27.96 0.77
N PRO A 114 -18.97 -27.62 0.05
CA PRO A 114 -20.19 -28.39 0.12
C PRO A 114 -19.99 -29.76 -0.55
N ASN A 115 -20.43 -30.83 0.11
CA ASN A 115 -20.41 -32.18 -0.46
C ASN A 115 -21.22 -32.29 -1.77
N SER A 116 -22.21 -31.41 -1.96
CA SER A 116 -23.05 -31.34 -3.16
C SER A 116 -22.39 -30.63 -4.35
N ASP A 117 -21.32 -29.87 -4.13
CA ASP A 117 -20.53 -29.22 -5.18
C ASP A 117 -19.04 -29.20 -4.75
N PRO A 118 -18.38 -30.37 -4.79
CA PRO A 118 -16.99 -30.53 -4.33
C PRO A 118 -15.99 -29.75 -5.20
N HIS A 119 -16.44 -29.09 -6.27
CA HIS A 119 -15.59 -28.39 -7.21
C HIS A 119 -15.56 -26.87 -6.99
N ARG A 120 -16.32 -26.34 -6.02
CA ARG A 120 -16.46 -24.89 -5.83
C ARG A 120 -15.86 -24.41 -4.51
N CYS A 121 -14.66 -23.84 -4.58
CA CYS A 121 -14.09 -23.09 -3.47
C CYS A 121 -14.82 -21.75 -3.30
N HIS A 122 -15.56 -21.60 -2.19
CA HIS A 122 -16.14 -20.30 -1.81
C HIS A 122 -15.13 -19.51 -0.98
N TYR A 123 -15.05 -18.20 -1.23
CA TYR A 123 -14.23 -17.27 -0.47
C TYR A 123 -14.99 -15.95 -0.30
N ASP A 124 -14.66 -15.21 0.75
CA ASP A 124 -15.25 -13.91 1.03
C ASP A 124 -14.13 -12.88 1.19
N ILE A 125 -14.23 -11.71 0.56
CA ILE A 125 -13.17 -10.70 0.66
C ILE A 125 -13.40 -9.90 1.94
N GLN A 126 -12.54 -10.12 2.93
CA GLN A 126 -12.52 -9.32 4.15
C GLN A 126 -11.59 -8.12 3.96
N TYR A 127 -12.17 -6.92 3.88
CA TYR A 127 -11.39 -5.69 3.83
C TYR A 127 -10.65 -5.46 5.16
N VAL A 128 -9.48 -4.82 5.06
CA VAL A 128 -8.48 -4.63 6.11
C VAL A 128 -7.67 -5.89 6.44
N SER A 129 -7.99 -7.10 5.94
CA SER A 129 -7.22 -8.35 6.20
C SER A 129 -6.01 -8.60 5.26
N GLY A 130 -5.14 -7.60 5.13
CA GLY A 130 -4.02 -7.52 4.17
C GLY A 130 -3.00 -8.67 4.07
N ARG A 131 -2.86 -9.53 5.07
CA ARG A 131 -1.85 -10.61 5.09
C ARG A 131 -2.47 -11.96 4.81
N GLY A 132 -1.84 -12.75 3.94
CA GLY A 132 -2.26 -14.13 3.67
C GLY A 132 -1.26 -14.91 2.83
N SER A 133 -1.41 -16.23 2.84
CA SER A 133 -0.67 -17.20 2.03
C SER A 133 -1.18 -17.33 0.58
N VAL A 134 -2.33 -16.70 0.28
CA VAL A 134 -2.98 -16.67 -1.05
C VAL A 134 -2.78 -15.36 -1.79
N GLY A 135 -2.10 -14.38 -1.19
CA GLY A 135 -1.81 -13.11 -1.83
C GLY A 135 -0.94 -13.26 -3.07
N PHE A 136 -0.97 -12.25 -3.94
CA PHE A 136 -0.26 -12.24 -5.23
C PHE A 136 1.23 -12.63 -5.10
N VAL A 137 1.93 -12.04 -4.13
CA VAL A 137 3.36 -12.29 -3.89
C VAL A 137 3.61 -13.71 -3.38
N ALA A 138 2.75 -14.23 -2.51
CA ALA A 138 2.87 -15.61 -2.02
C ALA A 138 2.66 -16.62 -3.16
N GLN A 139 1.72 -16.38 -4.06
CA GLN A 139 1.50 -17.21 -5.25
C GLN A 139 2.69 -17.16 -6.22
N LEU A 140 3.24 -15.98 -6.49
CA LEU A 140 4.45 -15.84 -7.33
C LEU A 140 5.63 -16.61 -6.75
N LYS A 141 5.82 -16.56 -5.42
CA LYS A 141 6.88 -17.32 -4.75
C LYS A 141 6.63 -18.83 -4.84
N ALA A 142 5.40 -19.29 -4.60
CA ALA A 142 5.03 -20.71 -4.69
C ALA A 142 5.19 -21.29 -6.10
N GLN A 143 5.09 -20.44 -7.14
CA GLN A 143 5.33 -20.78 -8.54
C GLN A 143 6.79 -20.55 -8.97
N GLU A 144 7.70 -20.29 -8.02
CA GLU A 144 9.13 -20.05 -8.25
C GLU A 144 9.40 -18.88 -9.22
N LYS A 145 8.47 -17.93 -9.34
CA LYS A 145 8.63 -16.71 -10.16
C LYS A 145 9.45 -15.64 -9.47
N ILE A 146 9.43 -15.65 -8.13
CA ILE A 146 10.24 -14.78 -7.29
C ILE A 146 10.89 -15.59 -6.17
N VAL A 147 12.06 -15.16 -5.72
CA VAL A 147 12.80 -15.85 -4.64
C VAL A 147 12.43 -15.35 -3.24
N ARG A 148 11.90 -14.13 -3.11
CA ARG A 148 11.53 -13.52 -1.82
C ARG A 148 10.07 -13.12 -1.71
N ASN A 149 9.47 -13.31 -0.54
CA ASN A 149 8.13 -12.80 -0.22
C ASN A 149 8.24 -11.41 0.41
N VAL A 150 8.58 -10.41 -0.42
CA VAL A 150 8.74 -9.02 0.01
C VAL A 150 8.01 -8.13 -0.98
N ILE A 151 7.27 -7.15 -0.45
CA ILE A 151 6.58 -6.11 -1.23
C ILE A 151 7.24 -4.78 -0.89
N GLY A 152 7.46 -3.94 -1.90
CA GLY A 152 7.82 -2.54 -1.70
C GLY A 152 6.91 -1.67 -2.55
N HIS A 153 6.46 -0.53 -2.05
CA HIS A 153 5.81 0.47 -2.92
C HIS A 153 6.32 1.87 -2.58
N CYS A 154 6.20 2.75 -3.56
CA CYS A 154 6.59 4.15 -3.45
C CYS A 154 5.61 4.96 -4.31
N LEU A 155 4.73 5.70 -3.65
CA LEU A 155 3.68 6.51 -4.26
C LEU A 155 4.16 7.96 -4.35
N SER A 156 4.18 8.58 -5.52
CA SER A 156 4.59 9.97 -5.64
C SER A 156 3.42 10.94 -5.40
N ILE A 157 3.75 12.11 -4.85
CA ILE A 157 2.85 13.27 -4.85
C ILE A 157 2.48 13.76 -6.27
N HIS A 158 3.26 13.40 -7.29
CA HIS A 158 3.04 13.79 -8.68
C HIS A 158 2.17 12.80 -9.47
N GLY A 159 1.64 11.77 -8.82
CA GLY A 159 0.68 10.85 -9.41
C GLY A 159 1.24 9.69 -10.23
N ASN A 160 2.54 9.44 -10.09
CA ASN A 160 3.19 8.21 -10.53
C ASN A 160 3.73 7.44 -9.32
N GLY A 161 4.33 6.29 -9.56
CA GLY A 161 4.96 5.50 -8.50
C GLY A 161 5.42 4.15 -9.00
N ASN A 162 5.85 3.30 -8.08
CA ASN A 162 6.30 1.95 -8.42
C ASN A 162 5.91 0.95 -7.32
N LEU A 163 5.48 -0.23 -7.74
CA LEU A 163 5.35 -1.43 -6.91
C LEU A 163 6.50 -2.38 -7.23
N TYR A 164 7.12 -2.93 -6.19
CA TYR A 164 8.23 -3.86 -6.23
C TYR A 164 7.84 -5.15 -5.54
N ILE A 165 8.18 -6.28 -6.15
CA ILE A 165 7.88 -7.60 -5.64
C ILE A 165 9.13 -8.47 -5.74
N GLY A 166 9.50 -9.16 -4.67
CA GLY A 166 10.64 -10.07 -4.67
C GLY A 166 11.93 -9.43 -4.16
N ASP A 167 13.06 -9.80 -4.76
CA ASP A 167 14.39 -9.41 -4.28
C ASP A 167 14.87 -8.09 -4.93
N PHE A 168 14.18 -6.99 -4.59
CA PHE A 168 14.51 -5.66 -5.10
C PHE A 168 15.53 -4.95 -4.21
N ARG A 169 16.31 -4.03 -4.82
CA ARG A 169 17.23 -3.16 -4.08
C ARG A 169 16.47 -2.05 -3.38
N LEU A 170 16.89 -1.72 -2.17
CA LEU A 170 16.31 -0.61 -1.41
C LEU A 170 16.87 0.72 -1.94
N PRO A 171 16.08 1.82 -1.92
CA PRO A 171 16.59 3.14 -2.25
C PRO A 171 17.68 3.56 -1.24
N PRO A 172 18.57 4.50 -1.61
CA PRO A 172 19.57 5.02 -0.69
C PRO A 172 18.90 5.70 0.52
N GLY A 173 19.48 5.49 1.70
CA GLY A 173 18.99 6.05 2.96
C GLY A 173 18.88 5.01 4.06
N ASP A 174 18.73 5.48 5.29
CA ASP A 174 18.55 4.62 6.46
C ASP A 174 17.09 4.22 6.60
N VAL A 175 16.81 2.94 6.32
CA VAL A 175 15.46 2.38 6.47
C VAL A 175 15.13 2.23 7.95
N THR A 176 14.04 2.86 8.39
CA THR A 176 13.45 2.61 9.70
C THR A 176 12.71 1.29 9.66
N TRP A 177 13.01 0.37 10.58
CA TRP A 177 12.39 -0.95 10.65
C TRP A 177 11.60 -1.15 11.95
N ALA A 178 10.36 -1.60 11.84
CA ALA A 178 9.54 -2.03 12.96
C ALA A 178 9.09 -3.49 12.79
N PRO A 179 9.13 -4.33 13.84
CA PRO A 179 8.56 -5.67 13.77
C PRO A 179 7.05 -5.59 13.55
N MET A 180 6.52 -6.50 12.76
CA MET A 180 5.07 -6.63 12.56
C MET A 180 4.44 -7.49 13.65
N SER A 181 3.20 -7.16 14.01
CA SER A 181 2.37 -8.00 14.86
C SER A 181 2.07 -9.32 14.15
N THR A 182 2.34 -10.45 14.80
CA THR A 182 2.04 -11.79 14.27
C THR A 182 0.62 -12.25 14.58
N SER A 183 -0.06 -11.58 15.52
CA SER A 183 -1.41 -11.95 15.97
C SER A 183 -2.52 -11.24 15.21
N LEU A 184 -2.17 -10.34 14.29
CA LEU A 184 -3.12 -9.58 13.48
C LEU A 184 -2.97 -9.98 12.00
N PRO A 185 -4.07 -10.09 11.25
CA PRO A 185 -4.03 -10.36 9.81
C PRO A 185 -3.65 -9.11 8.99
N TYR A 186 -3.08 -8.09 9.65
CA TYR A 186 -2.82 -6.76 9.11
C TYR A 186 -1.33 -6.50 8.97
N TYR A 187 -0.96 -5.65 8.03
CA TYR A 187 0.36 -5.03 8.00
C TYR A 187 0.49 -3.97 9.11
N SER A 188 0.71 -4.45 10.34
CA SER A 188 0.73 -3.62 11.54
C SER A 188 2.08 -3.71 12.25
N PRO A 189 2.76 -2.58 12.51
CA PRO A 189 3.92 -2.54 13.40
C PRO A 189 3.54 -2.50 14.89
N GLY A 190 2.25 -2.64 15.23
CA GLY A 190 1.74 -2.57 16.60
C GLY A 190 1.24 -1.17 16.99
N PRO A 191 1.12 -0.90 18.30
CA PRO A 191 0.61 0.37 18.80
C PRO A 191 1.54 1.57 18.53
N ALA A 192 0.97 2.70 18.13
CA ALA A 192 1.68 3.96 17.97
C ALA A 192 0.95 5.12 18.68
N THR A 193 1.73 6.09 19.15
CA THR A 193 1.24 7.37 19.66
C THR A 193 1.43 8.45 18.61
N LEU A 194 0.38 9.27 18.38
CA LEU A 194 0.48 10.44 17.53
C LEU A 194 1.09 11.63 18.28
N LEU A 195 2.10 12.22 17.66
CA LEU A 195 2.77 13.44 18.10
C LEU A 195 2.45 14.56 17.10
N PHE A 196 2.16 15.74 17.63
CA PHE A 196 1.97 16.99 16.90
C PHE A 196 3.09 17.95 17.31
N ASP A 197 3.93 18.37 16.37
CA ASP A 197 5.13 19.19 16.66
C ASP A 197 5.98 18.57 17.79
N GLU A 198 6.30 17.28 17.66
CA GLU A 198 7.05 16.45 18.62
C GLU A 198 6.37 16.21 19.98
N GLN A 199 5.17 16.75 20.21
CA GLN A 199 4.45 16.60 21.47
C GLN A 199 3.27 15.63 21.33
N PRO A 200 3.09 14.68 22.26
CA PRO A 200 1.93 13.80 22.22
C PRO A 200 0.64 14.61 22.40
N ILE A 201 -0.42 14.22 21.69
CA ILE A 201 -1.73 14.81 21.91
C ILE A 201 -2.20 14.41 23.32
N ARG A 202 -2.49 15.41 24.17
CA ARG A 202 -2.83 15.19 25.58
C ARG A 202 -4.04 14.26 25.70
N GLY A 203 -3.89 13.21 26.50
CA GLY A 203 -4.96 12.22 26.73
C GLY A 203 -5.19 11.25 25.58
N SER A 204 -4.37 11.27 24.53
CA SER A 204 -4.45 10.31 23.42
C SER A 204 -3.66 9.03 23.76
N PRO A 205 -4.30 7.86 23.84
CA PRO A 205 -3.59 6.60 24.04
C PRO A 205 -2.86 6.17 22.76
N ALA A 206 -2.02 5.14 22.86
CA ALA A 206 -1.47 4.47 21.68
C ALA A 206 -2.54 3.56 21.07
N PHE A 207 -2.64 3.54 19.73
CA PHE A 207 -3.53 2.65 19.00
C PHE A 207 -2.74 1.78 18.04
N THR A 208 -3.23 0.55 17.83
CA THR A 208 -2.75 -0.31 16.76
C THR A 208 -2.72 0.46 15.44
N THR A 209 -1.56 0.50 14.80
CA THR A 209 -1.38 1.17 13.51
C THR A 209 -1.36 0.12 12.40
N VAL A 210 -1.98 0.41 11.26
CA VAL A 210 -2.05 -0.51 10.09
C VAL A 210 -1.70 0.28 8.84
N PHE A 211 -0.86 -0.28 7.98
CA PHE A 211 -0.49 0.31 6.69
C PHE A 211 -1.34 -0.30 5.58
N ASP A 212 -2.10 0.54 4.89
CA ASP A 212 -3.10 0.11 3.92
C ASP A 212 -3.12 1.03 2.70
N SER A 213 -2.58 0.56 1.58
CA SER A 213 -2.59 1.28 0.30
C SER A 213 -3.94 1.21 -0.42
N GLY A 214 -4.87 0.38 0.06
CA GLY A 214 -6.26 0.39 -0.39
C GLY A 214 -7.07 1.55 0.18
N ALA A 215 -6.51 2.31 1.12
CA ALA A 215 -7.13 3.49 1.71
C ALA A 215 -6.48 4.78 1.20
N THR A 216 -7.25 5.62 0.51
CA THR A 216 -6.80 6.93 0.01
C THR A 216 -6.25 7.84 1.12
N TYR A 217 -7.03 7.94 2.20
CA TYR A 217 -6.79 8.85 3.31
C TYR A 217 -6.39 8.08 4.56
N THR A 218 -5.74 8.77 5.49
CA THR A 218 -5.44 8.21 6.80
C THR A 218 -6.66 8.35 7.70
N TYR A 219 -6.98 7.31 8.48
CA TYR A 219 -8.10 7.32 9.43
C TYR A 219 -7.58 7.16 10.84
N MET A 220 -8.16 7.93 11.77
CA MET A 220 -7.79 7.89 13.17
C MET A 220 -9.01 7.70 14.07
N PRO A 221 -8.87 7.03 15.23
CA PRO A 221 -9.94 6.98 16.21
C PRO A 221 -10.34 8.38 16.67
N GLY A 222 -11.63 8.59 16.90
CA GLY A 222 -12.17 9.92 17.25
C GLY A 222 -11.48 10.62 18.42
N GLN A 223 -10.96 9.85 19.39
CA GLN A 223 -10.18 10.40 20.53
C GLN A 223 -8.93 11.17 20.07
N ILE A 224 -8.18 10.62 19.11
CA ILE A 224 -6.98 11.24 18.57
C ILE A 224 -7.33 12.28 17.51
N TYR A 225 -8.27 11.95 16.63
CA TYR A 225 -8.71 12.83 15.55
C TYR A 225 -9.18 14.19 16.08
N ASN A 226 -10.03 14.21 17.11
CA ASN A 226 -10.52 15.46 17.70
C ASN A 226 -9.40 16.29 18.32
N GLY A 227 -8.45 15.64 19.00
CA GLY A 227 -7.28 16.32 19.55
C GLY A 227 -6.36 16.90 18.47
N LEU A 228 -6.20 16.19 17.34
CA LEU A 228 -5.43 16.65 16.19
C LEU A 228 -6.09 17.88 15.56
N VAL A 229 -7.39 17.81 15.26
CA VAL A 229 -8.14 18.94 14.68
C VAL A 229 -8.05 20.18 15.58
N SER A 230 -8.22 20.02 16.89
CA SER A 230 -8.07 21.12 17.85
C SER A 230 -6.66 21.73 17.80
N LYS A 231 -5.59 20.93 17.74
CA LYS A 231 -4.21 21.42 17.64
C LYS A 231 -3.91 22.15 16.33
N VAL A 232 -4.45 21.64 15.22
CA VAL A 232 -4.35 22.29 13.92
C VAL A 232 -5.07 23.65 13.95
N GLN A 233 -6.31 23.69 14.45
CA GLN A 233 -7.08 24.93 14.57
C GLN A 233 -6.37 25.96 15.46
N ASP A 234 -5.85 25.55 16.62
CA ASP A 234 -5.08 26.41 17.52
C ASP A 234 -3.83 27.01 16.87
N THR A 235 -3.14 26.21 16.05
CA THR A 235 -1.97 26.66 15.27
C THR A 235 -2.38 27.72 14.26
N LEU A 236 -3.46 27.44 13.52
CA LEU A 236 -3.94 28.30 12.44
C LEU A 236 -4.68 29.55 12.92
N HIS A 237 -5.12 29.64 14.18
CA HIS A 237 -5.71 30.86 14.75
C HIS A 237 -4.81 32.09 14.63
N LYS A 238 -3.49 31.91 14.56
CA LYS A 238 -2.52 33.00 14.37
C LYS A 238 -2.16 33.24 12.90
N SER A 239 -2.62 32.38 12.00
CA SER A 239 -2.36 32.47 10.56
C SER A 239 -3.35 33.43 9.87
N SER A 240 -3.13 33.66 8.57
CA SER A 240 -4.10 34.38 7.73
C SER A 240 -5.19 33.47 7.12
N LEU A 241 -5.12 32.16 7.39
CA LEU A 241 -6.02 31.17 6.83
C LEU A 241 -7.40 31.22 7.48
N LYS A 242 -8.44 30.95 6.69
CA LYS A 242 -9.83 30.92 7.17
C LYS A 242 -10.45 29.57 6.91
N GLU A 243 -11.13 29.02 7.90
CA GLU A 243 -11.90 27.80 7.74
C GLU A 243 -12.97 27.98 6.65
N VAL A 244 -13.16 26.95 5.82
CA VAL A 244 -14.09 26.95 4.71
C VAL A 244 -14.72 25.57 4.57
N LYS A 245 -16.00 25.53 4.16
CA LYS A 245 -16.65 24.28 3.77
C LYS A 245 -16.20 23.90 2.36
N ASP A 246 -15.75 22.66 2.20
CA ASP A 246 -15.40 22.06 0.92
C ASP A 246 -16.20 20.77 0.74
N ARG A 247 -16.42 20.35 -0.51
CA ARG A 247 -17.11 19.09 -0.82
C ARG A 247 -16.18 17.88 -0.74
N ALA A 248 -14.87 18.11 -0.87
CA ALA A 248 -13.87 17.05 -0.87
C ALA A 248 -13.62 16.48 0.53
N LEU A 249 -13.42 17.34 1.52
CA LEU A 249 -13.02 16.94 2.87
C LEU A 249 -13.65 17.85 3.95
N PRO A 250 -13.83 17.34 5.18
CA PRO A 250 -14.61 18.04 6.21
C PRO A 250 -13.87 19.20 6.89
N GLN A 251 -12.54 19.19 6.92
CA GLN A 251 -11.71 20.17 7.61
C GLN A 251 -10.80 20.86 6.59
N CYS A 252 -11.14 22.10 6.22
CA CYS A 252 -10.45 22.82 5.16
C CYS A 252 -10.26 24.30 5.47
N TRP A 253 -9.21 24.88 4.89
CA TRP A 253 -8.84 26.28 5.05
C TRP A 253 -8.50 26.90 3.70
N LYS A 254 -8.83 28.19 3.55
CA LYS A 254 -8.49 29.01 2.38
C LYS A 254 -7.58 30.17 2.75
N GLY A 255 -6.68 30.49 1.83
CA GLY A 255 -5.87 31.70 1.88
C GLY A 255 -6.58 32.91 1.26
N LYS A 256 -5.85 34.02 1.11
CA LYS A 256 -6.30 35.20 0.35
C LYS A 256 -6.45 34.89 -1.14
N MET A 257 -5.59 34.02 -1.65
CA MET A 257 -5.61 33.50 -3.01
C MET A 257 -5.77 31.98 -2.97
N PRO A 258 -6.37 31.35 -4.00
CA PRO A 258 -6.44 29.89 -4.09
C PRO A 258 -5.05 29.26 -4.12
N PHE A 259 -4.85 28.19 -3.35
CA PHE A 259 -3.61 27.41 -3.38
C PHE A 259 -3.54 26.56 -4.64
N ARG A 260 -2.33 26.35 -5.16
CA ARG A 260 -2.03 25.47 -6.30
C ARG A 260 -1.53 24.11 -5.83
N SER A 261 -0.77 24.08 -4.74
CA SER A 261 -0.27 22.84 -4.13
C SER A 261 -0.10 23.02 -2.62
N VAL A 262 0.18 21.91 -1.92
CA VAL A 262 0.47 21.95 -0.48
C VAL A 262 1.72 22.79 -0.18
N ASP A 263 2.66 22.93 -1.12
CA ASP A 263 3.84 23.80 -0.95
C ASP A 263 3.50 25.27 -0.68
N ASP A 264 2.37 25.75 -1.21
CA ASP A 264 1.93 27.13 -1.02
C ASP A 264 1.51 27.42 0.43
N VAL A 265 1.23 26.38 1.23
CA VAL A 265 0.59 26.51 2.55
C VAL A 265 1.28 25.72 3.66
N LYS A 266 2.14 24.75 3.34
CA LYS A 266 2.71 23.79 4.31
C LYS A 266 3.40 24.43 5.51
N ASN A 267 3.98 25.62 5.34
CA ASN A 267 4.69 26.33 6.42
C ASN A 267 3.75 26.86 7.52
N GLU A 268 2.45 26.94 7.26
CA GLU A 268 1.43 27.31 8.28
C GLU A 268 1.05 26.11 9.17
N PHE A 269 1.43 24.88 8.78
CA PHE A 269 1.08 23.65 9.47
C PHE A 269 2.31 23.00 10.12
N LYS A 270 2.08 22.24 11.20
CA LYS A 270 3.14 21.56 11.96
C LYS A 270 3.33 20.12 11.53
N PRO A 271 4.56 19.58 11.56
CA PRO A 271 4.78 18.17 11.27
C PRO A 271 4.08 17.29 12.31
N LEU A 272 3.62 16.12 11.88
CA LEU A 272 3.15 15.06 12.74
C LEU A 272 4.20 13.94 12.77
N SER A 273 4.15 13.09 13.80
CA SER A 273 4.88 11.82 13.77
C SER A 273 4.15 10.75 14.54
N LEU A 274 4.36 9.49 14.14
CA LEU A 274 3.93 8.32 14.91
C LEU A 274 5.13 7.74 15.62
N LYS A 275 5.04 7.64 16.95
CA LYS A 275 6.04 6.98 17.78
C LYS A 275 5.57 5.56 18.10
N LEU A 276 6.32 4.57 17.64
CA LEU A 276 6.04 3.16 17.79
C LEU A 276 7.02 2.55 18.79
N THR A 277 6.51 2.06 19.92
CA THR A 277 7.33 1.39 20.93
C THR A 277 7.13 -0.12 20.82
N HIS A 278 8.21 -0.86 20.62
CA HIS A 278 8.20 -2.30 20.48
C HIS A 278 9.36 -2.94 21.26
N ALA A 279 9.37 -4.27 21.38
CA ALA A 279 10.37 -5.00 22.17
C ALA A 279 11.84 -4.68 21.79
N ARG A 280 12.09 -4.29 20.54
CA ARG A 280 13.44 -3.97 20.03
C ARG A 280 13.83 -2.48 20.15
N GLY A 281 13.00 -1.63 20.76
CA GLY A 281 13.24 -0.19 20.86
C GLY A 281 12.07 0.67 20.37
N THR A 282 12.37 1.88 19.92
CA THR A 282 11.38 2.82 19.39
C THR A 282 11.68 3.10 17.92
N SER A 283 10.65 3.03 17.09
CA SER A 283 10.67 3.49 15.70
C SER A 283 9.78 4.73 15.58
N SER A 284 10.12 5.63 14.66
CA SER A 284 9.31 6.82 14.37
C SER A 284 8.99 6.89 12.89
N LEU A 285 7.76 7.29 12.58
CA LEU A 285 7.35 7.68 11.23
C LEU A 285 7.04 9.17 11.24
N ASP A 286 7.86 9.96 10.55
CA ASP A 286 7.63 11.38 10.36
C ASP A 286 6.59 11.60 9.25
N ILE A 287 5.64 12.51 9.49
CA ILE A 287 4.52 12.80 8.61
C ILE A 287 4.47 14.34 8.41
N PRO A 288 5.15 14.87 7.39
CA PRO A 288 5.13 16.29 7.06
C PRO A 288 3.77 16.70 6.48
N PRO A 289 3.48 18.02 6.36
CA PRO A 289 2.22 18.52 5.84
C PRO A 289 1.77 17.93 4.50
N GLU A 290 2.71 17.65 3.60
CA GLU A 290 2.48 17.00 2.31
C GLU A 290 1.86 15.60 2.44
N ASN A 291 2.03 14.95 3.60
CA ASN A 291 1.53 13.61 3.88
C ASN A 291 0.23 13.55 4.70
N TYR A 292 -0.37 14.70 4.98
CA TYR A 292 -1.69 14.75 5.61
C TYR A 292 -2.58 15.90 5.10
N LEU A 293 -2.12 16.69 4.12
CA LEU A 293 -2.90 17.74 3.47
C LEU A 293 -3.10 17.42 2.00
N ILE A 294 -4.23 17.86 1.45
CA ILE A 294 -4.43 18.00 0.01
C ILE A 294 -4.84 19.43 -0.33
N VAL A 295 -4.66 19.83 -1.58
CA VAL A 295 -5.27 21.04 -2.13
C VAL A 295 -6.39 20.64 -3.10
N THR A 296 -7.60 21.15 -2.86
CA THR A 296 -8.79 20.81 -3.63
C THR A 296 -8.88 21.59 -4.94
N LYS A 297 -9.82 21.23 -5.82
CA LYS A 297 -10.07 21.96 -7.08
C LYS A 297 -10.47 23.43 -6.85
N ASP A 298 -11.01 23.74 -5.67
CA ASP A 298 -11.38 25.09 -5.26
C ASP A 298 -10.19 25.88 -4.68
N GLY A 299 -9.00 25.27 -4.62
CA GLY A 299 -7.77 25.85 -4.07
C GLY A 299 -7.79 25.98 -2.55
N ASN A 300 -8.53 25.10 -1.86
CA ASN A 300 -8.56 25.02 -0.41
C ASN A 300 -7.58 23.93 0.06
N ALA A 301 -6.87 24.19 1.15
CA ALA A 301 -6.03 23.20 1.83
C ALA A 301 -6.89 22.41 2.83
N CYS A 302 -6.90 21.09 2.74
CA CYS A 302 -7.76 20.23 3.54
C CYS A 302 -7.00 19.14 4.28
N LEU A 303 -7.42 18.85 5.50
CA LEU A 303 -6.88 17.74 6.30
C LEU A 303 -7.35 16.41 5.71
N ALA A 304 -6.40 15.65 5.18
CA ALA A 304 -6.57 14.33 4.60
C ALA A 304 -6.36 13.20 5.65
N ILE A 305 -6.60 13.53 6.92
CA ILE A 305 -6.80 12.60 8.02
C ILE A 305 -8.28 12.69 8.39
N LEU A 306 -8.96 11.54 8.49
CA LEU A 306 -10.40 11.45 8.71
C LEU A 306 -10.74 10.76 10.04
N ASP A 307 -11.93 11.06 10.56
CA ASP A 307 -12.47 10.41 11.75
C ASP A 307 -12.94 8.98 11.42
N GLY A 308 -12.30 7.99 12.04
CA GLY A 308 -12.66 6.58 11.96
C GLY A 308 -13.73 6.14 12.96
N SER A 309 -14.24 7.03 13.82
CA SER A 309 -15.13 6.68 14.93
C SER A 309 -16.43 5.98 14.54
N SER A 310 -16.94 6.26 13.34
CA SER A 310 -18.20 5.70 12.81
C SER A 310 -18.04 4.30 12.23
N ASP A 311 -16.82 3.87 11.92
CA ASP A 311 -16.54 2.54 11.39
C ASP A 311 -16.23 1.55 12.52
N ARG A 312 -16.72 0.31 12.39
CA ARG A 312 -16.60 -0.71 13.45
C ARG A 312 -15.15 -1.11 13.72
N VAL A 313 -14.30 -1.09 12.70
CA VAL A 313 -12.88 -1.43 12.73
C VAL A 313 -12.05 -0.17 12.98
N LEU A 314 -12.22 0.89 12.18
CA LEU A 314 -11.36 2.08 12.23
C LEU A 314 -11.46 2.85 13.56
N ARG A 315 -12.57 2.71 14.31
CA ARG A 315 -12.69 3.30 15.65
C ARG A 315 -11.67 2.77 16.67
N HIS A 316 -10.95 1.69 16.36
CA HIS A 316 -9.98 1.07 17.27
C HIS A 316 -8.55 1.02 16.72
N LEU A 317 -8.27 1.60 15.54
CA LEU A 317 -6.95 1.57 14.94
C LEU A 317 -6.63 2.87 14.20
N ILE A 318 -5.33 3.14 14.02
CA ILE A 318 -4.84 4.17 13.09
C ILE A 318 -4.59 3.46 11.76
N LEU A 319 -5.33 3.84 10.71
CA LEU A 319 -5.14 3.33 9.36
C LEU A 319 -4.30 4.35 8.58
N ILE A 320 -3.08 3.96 8.19
CA ILE A 320 -2.16 4.75 7.39
C ILE A 320 -2.48 4.49 5.92
N GLY A 321 -3.11 5.49 5.29
CA GLY A 321 -3.47 5.46 3.88
C GLY A 321 -2.40 6.04 2.97
N ASP A 322 -2.69 6.00 1.66
CA ASP A 322 -1.80 6.47 0.59
C ASP A 322 -1.29 7.89 0.83
N VAL A 323 -2.14 8.81 1.30
CA VAL A 323 -1.73 10.21 1.56
C VAL A 323 -0.53 10.29 2.51
N THR A 324 -0.49 9.45 3.55
CA THR A 324 0.60 9.40 4.51
C THR A 324 1.82 8.63 4.00
N MET A 325 1.63 7.80 2.97
CA MET A 325 2.69 7.02 2.32
C MET A 325 3.28 7.70 1.07
N GLN A 326 2.81 8.90 0.67
CA GLN A 326 3.40 9.61 -0.47
C GLN A 326 4.87 10.00 -0.20
N ASP A 327 5.73 9.82 -1.20
CA ASP A 327 7.18 10.02 -1.15
C ASP A 327 7.85 9.30 0.05
N LEU A 328 7.28 8.14 0.37
CA LEU A 328 7.78 7.18 1.34
C LEU A 328 7.88 5.81 0.65
N PHE A 329 9.08 5.24 0.62
CA PHE A 329 9.25 3.87 0.17
C PHE A 329 8.89 2.94 1.33
N VAL A 330 7.75 2.25 1.24
CA VAL A 330 7.24 1.34 2.27
C VAL A 330 7.56 -0.10 1.90
N ILE A 331 8.06 -0.88 2.85
CA ILE A 331 8.54 -2.25 2.67
C ILE A 331 7.78 -3.19 3.60
N TYR A 332 7.23 -4.25 3.03
CA TYR A 332 6.53 -5.32 3.72
C TYR A 332 7.36 -6.60 3.58
N ASP A 333 8.24 -6.85 4.54
CA ASP A 333 9.12 -8.02 4.55
C ASP A 333 8.41 -9.17 5.30
N ASN A 334 7.64 -9.95 4.54
CA ASN A 334 6.82 -11.05 5.09
C ASN A 334 7.68 -12.21 5.62
N GLU A 335 8.93 -12.34 5.18
CA GLU A 335 9.79 -13.47 5.54
C GLU A 335 10.31 -13.36 6.97
N VAL A 336 10.64 -12.15 7.40
CA VAL A 336 11.14 -11.89 8.77
C VAL A 336 10.18 -11.04 9.60
N ASN A 337 8.96 -10.84 9.12
CA ASN A 337 7.84 -10.23 9.83
C ASN A 337 8.15 -8.79 10.30
N ARG A 338 8.53 -7.91 9.37
CA ARG A 338 8.80 -6.50 9.66
C ARG A 338 8.29 -5.54 8.57
N LEU A 339 7.97 -4.33 8.98
CA LEU A 339 7.71 -3.18 8.11
C LEU A 339 8.93 -2.27 8.08
N GLY A 340 9.23 -1.75 6.90
CA GLY A 340 10.28 -0.76 6.68
C GLY A 340 9.72 0.49 6.03
N TRP A 341 10.30 1.65 6.33
CA TRP A 341 10.01 2.87 5.58
C TRP A 341 11.24 3.79 5.50
N VAL A 342 11.36 4.48 4.37
CA VAL A 342 12.41 5.48 4.13
C VAL A 342 11.90 6.55 3.17
N ARG A 343 12.31 7.80 3.37
CA ARG A 343 11.96 8.89 2.46
C ARG A 343 12.63 8.71 1.11
N ALA A 344 11.86 8.87 0.04
CA ALA A 344 12.36 8.65 -1.32
C ALA A 344 11.66 9.58 -2.31
N GLN A 345 12.36 9.94 -3.39
CA GLN A 345 11.76 10.66 -4.53
C GLN A 345 11.08 9.62 -5.44
N CYS A 346 9.81 9.31 -5.16
CA CYS A 346 9.11 8.21 -5.82
C CYS A 346 8.89 8.45 -7.34
N ASP A 347 8.89 9.71 -7.77
CA ASP A 347 8.76 10.13 -9.17
C ASP A 347 10.02 9.86 -10.01
N ARG A 348 11.18 9.85 -9.37
CA ARG A 348 12.51 9.75 -10.00
C ARG A 348 13.24 8.46 -9.68
N MET A 349 12.57 7.49 -9.07
CA MET A 349 13.14 6.17 -8.91
C MET A 349 13.30 5.50 -10.28
N GLN A 350 14.46 5.80 -10.90
CA GLN A 350 14.97 5.16 -12.10
C GLN A 350 15.01 3.65 -11.88
N ASP A 351 15.01 2.91 -12.98
CA ASP A 351 15.03 1.46 -13.02
C ASP A 351 16.16 0.91 -12.14
N LEU A 352 15.82 0.56 -10.89
CA LEU A 352 16.51 -0.51 -10.18
C LEU A 352 16.39 -1.70 -11.12
N GLU A 353 17.52 -2.15 -11.68
CA GLU A 353 17.62 -3.23 -12.69
C GLU A 353 16.46 -4.22 -12.52
N SER A 354 15.42 -4.05 -13.33
CA SER A 354 14.28 -4.94 -13.33
C SER A 354 14.75 -6.23 -13.97
N VAL A 355 14.69 -7.34 -13.24
CA VAL A 355 14.80 -8.64 -13.90
C VAL A 355 13.51 -8.86 -14.68
N ILE A 356 13.68 -8.84 -16.01
CA ILE A 356 12.64 -9.08 -16.99
C ILE A 356 12.11 -10.50 -16.77
N ILE A 357 10.96 -10.64 -16.11
CA ILE A 357 10.17 -11.86 -16.27
C ILE A 357 9.50 -11.75 -17.63
N GLY A 358 10.10 -12.40 -18.63
CA GLY A 358 9.49 -12.61 -19.92
C GLY A 358 8.08 -13.15 -19.73
N SER A 359 7.12 -12.44 -20.31
CA SER A 359 5.68 -12.66 -20.20
C SER A 359 5.27 -14.09 -20.59
N ARG A 360 5.23 -14.98 -19.60
CA ARG A 360 4.33 -16.15 -19.54
C ARG A 360 3.91 -16.36 -18.08
N LEU A 361 2.97 -15.51 -17.64
CA LEU A 361 2.00 -15.89 -16.61
C LEU A 361 1.04 -16.93 -17.20
#